data_AF-A0A2V7GRN3-F1
#
_entry.id   AF-A0A2V7GRN3-F1
#
_cell.length_a   1.000
_cell.length_b   1.000
_cell.length_c   1.000
_cell.angle_alpha   90.00
_cell.angle_beta   90.00
_cell.angle_gamma   90.00
#
_symmetry.space_group_name_H-M   'P 1'
#
loop_
_entity.id
_entity.type
_entity.pdbx_description
1 polymer ?
#
loop_
_entity_poly.entity_id
_entity_poly.type
_entity_poly.pdbx_seq_one_letter_code
_entity_poly.pdbx_strand_id
1 'polypeptide(L)'
;MIGAVQHSPELKDALQELTTKQADLRTLRYHYTEAYPPLARKAAEVATLERQTIPTLVRSLIDELGTRMEELDRRIGSASQELRRIPARSVEEARLRRSVTIADNLYTSLQQNYEAAKLAEASSIPDIRIFDKAVVPLQPVKNSAPRLLLLGFLGGLGLALAGVVLLDRFDPRVRYPEQVSHDLGLPILGAV
;
A
#
# COMPACT_ATOMS: atom_id res chain seq x y z
N MET A 1 -20.47 54.41 -31.52
CA MET A 1 -21.14 53.43 -32.42
C MET A 1 -21.27 52.11 -31.68
N ILE A 2 -22.44 51.48 -31.71
CA ILE A 2 -22.71 50.17 -31.09
C ILE A 2 -21.84 49.11 -31.81
N GLY A 3 -21.18 48.22 -31.07
CA GLY A 3 -20.25 47.23 -31.64
C GLY A 3 -20.86 46.33 -32.72
N ALA A 4 -22.14 45.96 -32.57
CA ALA A 4 -22.88 45.15 -33.55
C ALA A 4 -22.97 45.82 -34.95
N VAL A 5 -23.04 47.16 -34.99
CA VAL A 5 -23.11 47.94 -36.24
C VAL A 5 -21.75 47.98 -36.97
N GLN A 6 -20.64 47.76 -36.26
CA GLN A 6 -19.32 47.68 -36.91
C GLN A 6 -19.08 46.34 -37.61
N HIS A 7 -19.82 45.30 -37.22
CA HIS A 7 -19.68 43.95 -37.76
C HIS A 7 -20.62 43.64 -38.92
N SER A 8 -21.67 44.44 -39.16
CA SER A 8 -22.48 44.37 -40.38
C SER A 8 -22.07 45.50 -41.34
N PRO A 9 -21.42 45.17 -42.47
CA PRO A 9 -21.07 46.17 -43.47
C PRO A 9 -22.34 46.80 -44.08
N GLU A 10 -23.41 46.04 -44.29
CA GLU A 10 -24.63 46.56 -44.92
C GLU A 10 -25.35 47.60 -44.06
N LEU A 11 -25.45 47.38 -42.73
CA LEU A 11 -26.09 48.33 -41.83
C LEU A 11 -25.25 49.60 -41.67
N LYS A 12 -23.92 49.45 -41.63
CA LYS A 12 -22.99 50.59 -41.57
C LYS A 12 -23.12 51.45 -42.82
N ASP A 13 -23.13 50.83 -44.01
CA ASP A 13 -23.25 51.52 -45.28
C ASP A 13 -24.62 52.22 -45.42
N ALA A 14 -25.71 51.57 -45.01
CA ALA A 14 -27.04 52.18 -45.00
C ALA A 14 -27.15 53.38 -44.06
N LEU A 15 -26.50 53.34 -42.90
CA LEU A 15 -26.45 54.47 -41.96
C LEU A 15 -25.58 55.62 -42.47
N GLN A 16 -24.47 55.32 -43.15
CA GLN A 16 -23.64 56.33 -43.81
C GLN A 16 -24.42 56.98 -44.95
N GLU A 17 -25.08 56.19 -45.80
CA GLU A 17 -25.92 56.67 -46.90
C GLU A 17 -27.09 57.54 -46.39
N LEU A 18 -27.72 57.13 -45.29
CA LEU A 18 -28.75 57.95 -44.64
C LEU A 18 -28.18 59.30 -44.20
N THR A 19 -27.01 59.29 -43.54
CA THR A 19 -26.37 60.51 -43.04
C THR A 19 -26.02 61.46 -44.18
N THR A 20 -25.50 60.95 -45.31
CA THR A 20 -25.20 61.76 -46.49
C THR A 20 -26.46 62.29 -47.16
N LYS A 21 -27.49 61.45 -47.35
CA LYS A 21 -28.77 61.89 -47.98
C LYS A 21 -29.52 62.89 -47.10
N GLN A 22 -29.47 62.77 -45.78
CA GLN A 22 -30.02 63.74 -44.85
C GLN A 22 -29.27 65.07 -44.89
N ALA A 23 -27.94 65.05 -45.00
CA ALA A 23 -27.13 66.26 -45.16
C ALA A 23 -27.47 67.00 -46.47
N ASP A 24 -27.57 66.26 -47.58
CA ASP A 24 -28.01 66.79 -48.88
C ASP A 24 -29.43 67.36 -48.83
N LEU A 25 -30.35 66.66 -48.16
CA LEU A 25 -31.72 67.14 -48.00
C LEU A 25 -31.75 68.46 -47.21
N ARG A 26 -30.90 68.58 -46.18
CA ARG A 26 -30.75 69.80 -45.38
C ARG A 26 -30.24 70.96 -46.22
N THR A 27 -29.22 70.76 -47.06
CA THR A 27 -28.67 71.83 -47.93
C THR A 27 -29.66 72.25 -49.00
N LEU A 28 -30.37 71.32 -49.63
CA LEU A 28 -31.38 71.62 -50.64
C LEU A 28 -32.58 72.40 -50.05
N ARG A 29 -32.96 72.13 -48.80
CA ARG A 29 -34.01 72.88 -48.11
C ARG A 29 -33.67 74.36 -47.87
N TYR A 30 -32.39 74.74 -47.84
CA TYR A 30 -31.99 76.15 -47.70
C TYR A 30 -32.17 76.97 -48.98
N HIS A 31 -32.12 76.32 -50.15
CA HIS A 31 -32.11 77.01 -51.44
C HIS A 31 -33.39 76.83 -52.27
N TYR A 32 -34.24 75.84 -51.93
CA TYR A 32 -35.42 75.47 -52.71
C TYR A 32 -36.68 75.38 -51.84
N THR A 33 -37.81 75.84 -52.40
CA THR A 33 -39.15 75.76 -51.75
C THR A 33 -39.70 74.33 -51.80
N GLU A 34 -40.59 73.96 -50.87
CA GLU A 34 -41.11 72.59 -50.71
C GLU A 34 -41.85 72.02 -51.96
N ALA A 35 -42.20 72.86 -52.93
CA ALA A 35 -42.84 72.46 -54.19
C ALA A 35 -41.85 71.95 -55.27
N TYR A 36 -40.54 71.90 -55.00
CA TYR A 36 -39.55 71.43 -55.97
C TYR A 36 -39.57 69.88 -56.11
N PRO A 37 -39.93 69.32 -57.28
CA PRO A 37 -40.13 67.86 -57.42
C PRO A 37 -38.91 66.99 -57.03
N PRO A 38 -37.65 67.40 -57.26
CA PRO A 38 -36.48 66.65 -56.79
C PRO A 38 -36.30 66.61 -55.28
N LEU A 39 -36.83 67.60 -54.54
CA LEU A 39 -36.78 67.62 -53.07
C LEU A 39 -37.73 66.58 -52.47
N ALA A 40 -38.93 66.44 -53.04
CA ALA A 40 -39.88 65.41 -52.66
C ALA A 40 -39.35 63.99 -52.90
N ARG A 41 -38.61 63.76 -54.00
CA ARG A 41 -37.97 62.45 -54.29
C ARG A 41 -36.89 62.11 -53.27
N LYS A 42 -35.98 63.04 -52.96
CA LYS A 42 -34.93 62.82 -51.93
C LYS A 42 -35.52 62.60 -50.54
N ALA A 43 -36.60 63.31 -50.19
CA ALA A 43 -37.32 63.09 -48.93
C ALA A 43 -37.97 61.70 -48.86
N ALA A 44 -38.55 61.22 -49.97
CA ALA A 44 -39.11 59.88 -50.06
C ALA A 44 -38.03 58.78 -49.97
N GLU A 45 -36.85 58.99 -50.58
CA GLU A 45 -35.70 58.09 -50.45
C GLU A 45 -35.22 58.00 -49.00
N VAL A 46 -35.02 59.14 -48.31
CA VAL A 46 -34.65 59.17 -46.89
C VAL A 46 -35.68 58.46 -46.03
N ALA A 47 -36.98 58.72 -46.25
CA ALA A 47 -38.05 58.07 -45.51
C ALA A 47 -38.07 56.54 -45.74
N THR A 48 -37.72 56.08 -46.93
CA THR A 48 -37.63 54.65 -47.27
C THR A 48 -36.44 54.00 -46.53
N LEU A 49 -35.27 54.63 -46.55
CA LEU A 49 -34.11 54.15 -45.80
C LEU A 49 -34.40 54.08 -44.29
N GLU A 50 -35.00 55.12 -43.72
CA GLU A 50 -35.30 55.20 -42.28
C GLU A 50 -36.40 54.24 -41.84
N ARG A 51 -37.50 54.14 -42.60
CA ARG A 51 -38.70 53.42 -42.16
C ARG A 51 -38.76 51.97 -42.61
N GLN A 52 -38.00 51.60 -43.65
CA GLN A 52 -38.07 50.27 -44.25
C GLN A 52 -36.71 49.57 -44.24
N THR A 53 -35.69 50.16 -44.88
CA THR A 53 -34.41 49.49 -45.10
C THR A 53 -33.64 49.23 -43.80
N ILE A 54 -33.41 50.27 -43.00
CA ILE A 54 -32.66 50.16 -41.75
C ILE A 54 -33.35 49.21 -40.75
N PRO A 55 -34.67 49.32 -40.47
CA PRO A 55 -35.34 48.40 -39.56
C PRO A 55 -35.29 46.93 -40.03
N THR A 56 -35.34 46.69 -41.35
CA THR A 56 -35.25 45.34 -41.91
C THR A 56 -33.85 44.75 -41.72
N LEU A 57 -32.81 45.52 -42.01
CA LEU A 57 -31.41 45.11 -41.79
C LEU A 57 -31.13 44.84 -40.30
N VAL A 58 -31.64 45.69 -39.41
CA VAL A 58 -31.51 45.50 -37.96
C VAL A 58 -32.20 44.22 -37.49
N ARG A 59 -33.43 43.94 -37.96
CA ARG A 59 -34.15 42.70 -37.61
C ARG A 59 -33.38 41.46 -38.08
N SER A 60 -32.91 41.48 -39.33
CA SER A 60 -32.10 40.38 -39.88
C SER A 60 -30.83 40.14 -39.07
N LEU A 61 -30.15 41.21 -38.65
CA LEU A 61 -28.94 41.10 -37.82
C LEU A 61 -29.25 40.54 -36.43
N ILE A 62 -30.37 40.96 -35.81
CA ILE A 62 -30.80 40.43 -34.51
C ILE A 62 -31.13 38.93 -34.64
N ASP A 63 -31.82 38.52 -35.70
CA ASP A 63 -32.15 37.11 -35.94
C ASP A 63 -30.89 36.27 -36.18
N GLU A 64 -29.93 36.77 -36.98
CA GLU A 64 -28.64 36.11 -37.19
C GLU A 64 -27.86 35.97 -35.87
N LEU A 65 -27.77 37.04 -35.08
CA LEU A 65 -27.10 37.00 -33.79
C LEU A 65 -27.81 36.04 -32.82
N GLY A 66 -29.14 36.01 -32.83
CA GLY A 66 -29.93 35.08 -32.02
C GLY A 66 -29.67 33.62 -32.37
N THR A 67 -29.68 33.28 -33.66
CA THR A 67 -29.37 31.91 -34.12
C THR A 67 -27.93 31.50 -33.77
N ARG A 68 -26.98 32.42 -33.92
CA ARG A 68 -25.58 32.20 -33.55
C ARG A 68 -25.41 32.00 -32.04
N MET A 69 -26.12 32.78 -31.23
CA MET A 69 -26.13 32.62 -29.76
C MET A 69 -26.67 31.24 -29.37
N GLU A 70 -27.81 30.81 -29.93
CA GLU A 70 -28.36 29.48 -29.66
C GLU A 70 -27.39 28.35 -30.03
N GLU A 71 -26.71 28.47 -31.17
CA GLU A 71 -25.73 27.48 -31.58
C GLU A 71 -24.53 27.43 -30.63
N LEU A 72 -24.03 28.58 -30.21
CA LEU A 72 -22.95 28.67 -29.22
C LEU A 72 -23.37 28.08 -27.89
N ASP A 73 -24.58 28.38 -27.41
CA ASP A 73 -25.11 27.83 -26.16
C ASP A 73 -25.27 26.30 -26.23
N ARG A 74 -25.72 25.76 -27.37
CA ARG A 74 -25.76 24.30 -27.60
C ARG A 74 -24.36 23.69 -27.53
N ARG A 75 -23.36 24.31 -28.18
CA ARG A 75 -21.97 23.85 -28.17
C ARG A 75 -21.36 23.91 -26.76
N ILE A 76 -21.63 24.97 -26.01
CA ILE A 76 -21.20 25.11 -24.61
C ILE A 76 -21.87 24.05 -23.74
N GLY A 77 -23.16 23.79 -23.93
CA GLY A 77 -23.91 22.76 -23.23
C GLY A 77 -23.33 21.35 -23.46
N SER A 78 -23.08 20.99 -24.72
CA SER A 78 -22.49 19.69 -25.08
C SER A 78 -21.07 19.54 -24.53
N ALA A 79 -20.23 20.57 -24.68
CA ALA A 79 -18.86 20.55 -24.15
C ALA A 79 -18.86 20.45 -22.62
N SER A 80 -19.75 21.19 -21.95
CA SER A 80 -19.89 21.12 -20.49
C SER A 80 -20.34 19.73 -20.02
N GLN A 81 -21.24 19.08 -20.75
CA GLN A 81 -21.67 17.72 -20.45
C GLN A 81 -20.54 16.70 -20.64
N GLU A 82 -19.73 16.87 -21.68
CA GLU A 82 -18.54 16.05 -21.91
C GLU A 82 -17.49 16.23 -20.80
N LEU A 83 -17.18 17.49 -20.44
CA LEU A 83 -16.26 17.82 -19.35
C LEU A 83 -16.73 17.23 -18.02
N ARG A 84 -18.03 17.22 -17.73
CA ARG A 84 -18.59 16.58 -16.51
C ARG A 84 -18.40 15.06 -16.49
N ARG A 85 -18.25 14.40 -17.64
CA ARG A 85 -18.03 12.95 -17.74
C ARG A 85 -16.56 12.56 -17.59
N ILE A 86 -15.61 13.47 -17.82
CA ILE A 86 -14.17 13.20 -17.74
C ILE A 86 -13.76 12.73 -16.33
N PRO A 87 -14.15 13.40 -15.22
CA PRO A 87 -13.78 12.95 -13.87
C PRO A 87 -14.26 11.52 -13.55
N ALA A 88 -15.47 11.15 -13.97
CA ALA A 88 -15.98 9.80 -13.75
C ALA A 88 -15.15 8.76 -14.53
N ARG A 89 -14.76 9.07 -15.77
CA ARG A 89 -13.90 8.20 -16.58
C ARG A 89 -12.49 8.06 -15.99
N SER A 90 -11.89 9.13 -15.50
CA SER A 90 -10.55 9.08 -14.90
C SER A 90 -10.54 8.29 -13.58
N VAL A 91 -11.59 8.44 -12.76
CA VAL A 91 -11.77 7.62 -11.55
C VAL A 91 -11.93 6.15 -11.90
N GLU A 92 -12.73 5.82 -12.91
CA GLU A 92 -12.92 4.44 -13.36
C GLU A 92 -11.64 3.85 -13.95
N GLU A 93 -10.89 4.62 -14.74
CA GLU A 93 -9.58 4.21 -15.25
C GLU A 93 -8.59 3.94 -14.11
N ALA A 94 -8.51 4.83 -13.12
CA ALA A 94 -7.64 4.64 -11.95
C ALA A 94 -8.05 3.39 -11.16
N ARG A 95 -9.35 3.12 -11.02
CA ARG A 95 -9.90 1.91 -10.39
C ARG A 95 -9.45 0.65 -11.15
N LEU A 96 -9.63 0.63 -12.47
CA LEU A 96 -9.23 -0.49 -13.32
C LEU A 96 -7.72 -0.73 -13.30
N ARG A 97 -6.90 0.33 -13.39
CA ARG A 97 -5.45 0.24 -13.27
C ARG A 97 -5.04 -0.37 -11.94
N ARG A 98 -5.65 0.05 -10.83
CA ARG A 98 -5.41 -0.53 -9.51
C ARG A 98 -5.78 -2.02 -9.47
N SER A 99 -6.91 -2.42 -10.07
CA SER A 99 -7.30 -3.83 -10.17
C SER A 99 -6.29 -4.66 -10.95
N VAL A 100 -5.76 -4.15 -12.07
CA VAL A 100 -4.70 -4.81 -12.84
C VAL A 100 -3.43 -4.97 -12.01
N THR A 101 -2.98 -3.92 -11.32
CA THR A 101 -1.79 -3.99 -10.46
C THR A 101 -1.96 -5.01 -9.33
N ILE A 102 -3.14 -5.08 -8.70
CA ILE A 102 -3.42 -6.08 -7.66
C ILE A 102 -3.35 -7.50 -8.24
N ALA A 103 -3.96 -7.72 -9.40
CA ALA A 103 -3.94 -9.03 -10.06
C ALA A 103 -2.52 -9.47 -10.46
N ASP A 104 -1.71 -8.55 -10.96
CA ASP A 104 -0.32 -8.80 -11.37
C ASP A 104 0.58 -9.14 -10.16
N ASN A 105 0.42 -8.39 -9.06
CA ASN A 105 1.11 -8.69 -7.81
C ASN A 105 0.71 -10.07 -7.24
N LEU A 106 -0.59 -10.40 -7.28
CA LEU A 106 -1.08 -11.70 -6.85
C LEU A 106 -0.51 -12.82 -7.72
N TYR A 107 -0.55 -12.66 -9.05
CA TYR A 107 0.02 -13.60 -10.00
C TYR A 107 1.50 -13.85 -9.71
N THR A 108 2.28 -12.77 -9.56
CA THR A 108 3.72 -12.86 -9.26
C THR A 108 3.99 -13.58 -7.94
N SER A 109 3.23 -13.26 -6.88
CA SER A 109 3.38 -13.93 -5.59
C SER A 109 3.02 -15.42 -5.66
N LEU A 110 1.94 -15.77 -6.36
CA LEU A 110 1.55 -17.16 -6.57
C LEU A 110 2.60 -17.92 -7.39
N GLN A 111 3.16 -17.31 -8.44
CA GLN A 111 4.23 -17.91 -9.24
C GLN A 111 5.47 -18.17 -8.38
N GLN A 112 5.89 -17.21 -7.55
CA GLN A 112 7.02 -17.38 -6.63
C GLN A 112 6.78 -18.51 -5.63
N ASN A 113 5.59 -18.55 -5.02
CA ASN A 113 5.23 -19.61 -4.08
C ASN A 113 5.18 -20.98 -4.76
N TYR A 114 4.69 -21.05 -5.99
CA TYR A 114 4.66 -22.28 -6.78
C TYR A 114 6.08 -22.80 -7.08
N GLU A 115 6.98 -21.94 -7.55
CA GLU A 115 8.37 -22.33 -7.82
C GLU A 115 9.10 -22.73 -6.52
N ALA A 116 8.85 -22.02 -5.41
CA ALA A 116 9.40 -22.38 -4.10
C ALA A 116 8.89 -23.76 -3.63
N ALA A 117 7.60 -24.05 -3.78
CA ALA A 117 7.02 -25.34 -3.43
C ALA A 117 7.57 -26.47 -4.31
N LYS A 118 7.71 -26.24 -5.62
CA LYS A 118 8.31 -27.17 -6.57
C LYS A 118 9.78 -27.48 -6.22
N LEU A 119 10.55 -26.46 -5.83
CA LEU A 119 11.93 -26.64 -5.37
C LEU A 119 11.99 -27.42 -4.05
N ALA A 120 11.08 -27.16 -3.13
CA ALA A 120 10.99 -27.88 -1.86
C ALA A 120 10.63 -29.37 -2.08
N GLU A 121 9.71 -29.67 -2.99
CA GLU A 121 9.38 -31.05 -3.38
C GLU A 121 10.60 -31.76 -3.99
N ALA A 122 11.30 -31.13 -4.92
CA ALA A 122 12.51 -31.68 -5.54
C ALA A 122 13.66 -31.86 -4.52
N SER A 123 13.77 -30.96 -3.54
CA SER A 123 14.79 -31.03 -2.48
C SER A 123 14.41 -31.98 -1.33
N SER A 124 13.14 -32.34 -1.21
CA SER A 124 12.64 -33.25 -0.17
C SER A 124 12.91 -34.73 -0.50
N ILE A 125 13.67 -35.05 -1.56
CA ILE A 125 14.28 -36.38 -1.71
C ILE A 125 15.28 -36.52 -0.56
N PRO A 126 14.99 -37.33 0.48
CA PRO A 126 15.89 -37.44 1.61
C PRO A 126 17.11 -38.24 1.15
N ASP A 127 18.25 -37.58 0.96
CA ASP A 127 19.55 -38.25 0.80
C ASP A 127 20.08 -38.76 2.15
N ILE A 128 19.17 -39.32 2.96
CA ILE A 128 19.51 -40.01 4.21
C ILE A 128 19.32 -41.50 3.97
N ARG A 129 20.28 -42.07 3.26
CA ARG A 129 20.49 -43.52 3.26
C ARG A 129 21.06 -43.88 4.64
N ILE A 130 20.24 -44.49 5.49
CA ILE A 130 20.68 -45.01 6.79
C ILE A 130 21.77 -46.06 6.52
N PHE A 131 23.04 -45.66 6.63
CA PHE A 131 24.18 -46.52 6.33
C PHE A 131 24.45 -47.50 7.46
N ASP A 132 24.12 -47.11 8.70
CA ASP A 132 24.21 -47.98 9.86
C ASP A 132 23.17 -47.60 10.92
N LYS A 133 22.47 -48.59 11.47
CA LYS A 133 21.46 -48.36 12.51
C LYS A 133 22.17 -48.27 13.86
N ALA A 134 21.75 -47.33 14.71
CA ALA A 134 22.29 -47.22 16.07
C ALA A 134 22.09 -48.53 16.85
N VAL A 135 23.19 -49.19 17.22
CA VAL A 135 23.18 -50.43 18.01
C VAL A 135 23.10 -50.07 19.50
N VAL A 136 22.13 -50.66 20.21
CA VAL A 136 21.99 -50.48 21.66
C VAL A 136 23.17 -51.20 22.35
N PRO A 137 23.90 -50.53 23.27
CA PRO A 137 25.03 -51.16 23.94
C PRO A 137 24.54 -52.33 24.81
N LEU A 138 24.99 -53.54 24.48
CA LEU A 138 24.67 -54.78 25.21
C LEU A 138 25.29 -54.81 26.61
N GLN A 139 26.27 -53.94 26.89
CA GLN A 139 26.97 -53.88 28.16
C GLN A 139 27.07 -52.42 28.65
N PRO A 140 27.00 -52.20 29.97
CA PRO A 140 27.15 -50.87 30.54
C PRO A 140 28.56 -50.34 30.26
N VAL A 141 28.63 -49.08 29.81
CA VAL A 141 29.89 -48.39 29.46
C VAL A 141 30.88 -48.34 30.65
N LYS A 142 30.39 -48.43 31.89
CA LYS A 142 31.21 -48.45 33.10
C LYS A 142 30.56 -49.30 34.18
N ASN A 143 31.22 -50.40 34.58
CA ASN A 143 30.79 -51.25 35.68
C ASN A 143 31.63 -50.98 36.95
N SER A 144 31.10 -50.18 37.88
CA SER A 144 31.74 -49.88 39.17
C SER A 144 31.35 -50.84 40.30
N ALA A 145 30.45 -51.80 40.06
CA ALA A 145 29.97 -52.75 41.07
C ALA A 145 31.09 -53.58 41.75
N PRO A 146 32.07 -54.17 41.02
CA PRO A 146 33.11 -54.96 41.68
C PRO A 146 34.01 -54.12 42.58
N ARG A 147 34.26 -52.85 42.21
CA ARG A 147 35.06 -51.93 43.02
C ARG A 147 34.37 -51.58 44.34
N LEU A 148 33.06 -51.34 44.30
CA LEU A 148 32.26 -51.06 45.48
C LEU A 148 32.17 -52.27 46.41
N LEU A 149 31.97 -53.48 45.85
CA LEU A 149 31.96 -54.73 46.62
C LEU A 149 33.31 -54.98 47.32
N LEU A 150 34.42 -54.76 46.61
CA LEU A 150 35.75 -54.98 47.16
C LEU A 150 36.10 -53.99 48.27
N LEU A 151 35.71 -52.72 48.12
CA LEU A 151 35.85 -51.70 49.18
C LEU A 151 34.98 -52.01 50.40
N GLY A 152 33.74 -52.45 50.20
CA GLY A 152 32.84 -52.85 51.28
C GLY A 152 33.36 -54.05 52.07
N PHE A 153 33.87 -55.07 51.37
CA PHE A 153 34.47 -56.25 52.00
C PHE A 153 35.71 -55.91 52.84
N LEU A 154 36.64 -55.15 52.27
CA LEU A 154 37.86 -54.73 52.98
C LEU A 154 37.53 -53.81 54.17
N GLY A 155 36.60 -52.88 53.99
CA GLY A 155 36.13 -52.00 55.07
C GLY A 155 35.47 -52.77 56.21
N GLY A 156 34.62 -53.76 55.89
CA GLY A 156 33.98 -54.62 56.87
C GLY A 156 34.96 -55.47 57.66
N LEU A 157 35.95 -56.09 56.99
CA LEU A 157 37.02 -56.85 57.65
C LEU A 157 37.86 -55.96 58.57
N GLY A 158 38.23 -54.75 58.12
CA GLY A 158 38.98 -53.80 58.92
C GLY A 158 38.23 -53.38 60.18
N LEU A 159 36.93 -53.08 60.06
CA LEU A 159 36.08 -52.73 61.20
C LEU A 159 35.88 -53.91 62.16
N ALA A 160 35.74 -55.14 61.65
CA ALA A 160 35.61 -56.32 62.48
C ALA A 160 36.88 -56.57 63.31
N LEU A 161 38.06 -56.51 62.68
CA LEU A 161 39.34 -56.66 63.37
C LEU A 161 39.57 -55.57 64.42
N ALA A 162 39.32 -54.30 64.04
CA ALA A 162 39.41 -53.18 64.98
C ALA A 162 38.43 -53.34 66.16
N GLY A 163 37.21 -53.81 65.88
CA GLY A 163 36.20 -54.10 66.89
C GLY A 163 36.62 -55.19 67.87
N VAL A 164 37.21 -56.30 67.40
CA VAL A 164 37.71 -57.37 68.27
C VAL A 164 38.85 -56.87 69.17
N VAL A 165 39.80 -56.11 68.63
CA VAL A 165 40.93 -55.57 69.42
C VAL A 165 40.45 -54.56 70.46
N LEU A 166 39.49 -53.70 70.11
CA LEU A 166 38.88 -52.77 71.06
C LEU A 166 38.13 -53.53 72.16
N LEU A 167 37.32 -54.53 71.81
CA LEU A 167 36.60 -55.36 72.77
C LEU A 167 37.56 -56.11 73.71
N ASP A 168 38.64 -56.67 73.18
CA ASP A 168 39.67 -57.37 73.97
C ASP A 168 40.41 -56.43 74.92
N ARG A 169 40.71 -55.19 74.49
CA ARG A 169 41.39 -54.20 75.33
C ARG A 169 40.51 -53.58 76.41
N PHE A 170 39.19 -53.59 76.22
CA PHE A 170 38.21 -53.16 77.23
C PHE A 170 37.63 -54.34 78.03
N ASP A 171 38.07 -55.59 77.81
CA ASP A 171 37.66 -56.75 78.63
C ASP A 171 38.52 -56.80 79.92
N PRO A 172 37.93 -56.60 81.11
CA PRO A 172 38.67 -56.61 82.38
C PRO A 172 39.04 -58.03 82.86
N ARG A 173 39.00 -59.06 82.00
CA ARG A 173 39.27 -60.46 82.34
C ARG A 173 40.72 -60.85 82.07
N VAL A 174 41.45 -61.18 83.14
CA VAL A 174 42.82 -61.71 83.07
C VAL A 174 42.78 -63.14 82.53
N ARG A 175 43.36 -63.36 81.33
CA ARG A 175 43.31 -64.65 80.62
C ARG A 175 44.66 -65.34 80.48
N TYR A 176 45.75 -64.62 80.69
CA TYR A 176 47.10 -65.16 80.59
C TYR A 176 47.78 -65.17 81.96
N PRO A 177 48.44 -66.26 82.38
CA PRO A 177 49.14 -66.32 83.66
C PRO A 177 50.26 -65.27 83.76
N GLU A 178 50.81 -64.83 82.62
CA GLU A 178 51.82 -63.74 82.59
C GLU A 178 51.28 -62.39 83.06
N GLN A 179 49.98 -62.10 82.85
CA GLN A 179 49.33 -60.83 83.26
C GLN A 179 49.26 -60.69 84.79
N VAL A 180 49.09 -61.81 85.52
CA VAL A 180 49.10 -61.80 86.99
C VAL A 180 50.52 -61.57 87.54
N SER A 181 51.54 -62.07 86.83
CA SER A 181 52.93 -61.97 87.30
C SER A 181 53.46 -60.53 87.28
N HIS A 182 53.04 -59.73 86.29
CA HIS A 182 53.56 -58.38 86.08
C HIS A 182 52.85 -57.32 86.95
N ASP A 183 51.54 -57.45 87.17
CA ASP A 183 50.77 -56.49 87.97
C ASP A 183 50.77 -56.82 89.47
N LEU A 184 50.92 -58.09 89.86
CA LEU A 184 50.81 -58.54 91.26
C LEU A 184 52.11 -59.14 91.84
N GLY A 185 53.18 -59.30 91.04
CA GLY A 185 54.54 -59.57 91.55
C GLY A 185 54.76 -60.91 92.26
N LEU A 186 53.97 -61.93 91.95
CA LEU A 186 54.06 -63.26 92.60
C LEU A 186 54.62 -64.33 91.63
N PRO A 187 55.56 -65.19 92.08
CA PRO A 187 56.12 -66.26 91.25
C PRO A 187 55.12 -67.40 91.03
N ILE A 188 55.02 -67.84 89.77
CA ILE A 188 54.11 -68.89 89.30
C ILE A 188 54.65 -70.25 89.75
N LEU A 189 54.00 -70.91 90.71
CA LEU A 189 54.45 -72.18 91.31
C LEU A 189 53.86 -73.45 90.65
N GLY A 190 53.25 -73.32 89.47
CA GLY A 190 52.80 -74.45 88.65
C GLY A 190 51.63 -74.09 87.74
N ALA A 191 51.70 -74.53 86.48
CA ALA A 191 50.64 -74.42 85.49
C ALA A 191 50.23 -75.84 85.06
N VAL A 192 48.93 -76.09 84.94
CA VAL A 192 48.36 -77.25 84.26
C VAL A 192 47.92 -76.82 82.87
#